data_AF-A0A066UTW9-F1
#
_entry.id   AF-A0A066UTW9-F1
#
_cell.length_a   1.000
_cell.length_b   1.000
_cell.length_c   1.000
_cell.angle_alpha   90.00
_cell.angle_beta   90.00
_cell.angle_gamma   90.00
#
_symmetry.space_group_name_H-M   'P 1'
#
loop_
_entity.id
_entity.type
_entity.pdbx_description
1 polymer ?
#
loop_
_entity_poly.entity_id
_entity_poly.type
_entity_poly.pdbx_seq_one_letter_code
_entity_poly.pdbx_strand_id
1 'polypeptide(L)'
;MKRWYLLYCKRGEQLRAKQHMENQGVECFYPQLEVEKVVRGKKKRVKEPLFPSYIFVRFDYEQGPSFTTLRSTRGVVDFIKFGAMPHEVQGDLIYELKQIERECQGYPVDDCPQLCPDYQAGDVVEICSGQFAGIKAVYHEKDGEARSIMLVQMISQVVPVSIENAALAARI
;
A
#
# COMPACT_ATOMS: atom_id res chain seq x y z
N MET A 1 0.61 -15.83 -15.86
CA MET A 1 -0.13 -14.54 -16.04
C MET A 1 0.44 -13.50 -15.08
N LYS A 2 0.51 -12.21 -15.47
CA LYS A 2 1.00 -11.15 -14.58
C LYS A 2 0.02 -10.88 -13.44
N ARG A 3 0.53 -10.84 -12.21
CA ARG A 3 -0.25 -10.61 -10.97
C ARG A 3 0.40 -9.51 -10.15
N TRP A 4 -0.40 -8.80 -9.37
CA TRP A 4 0.09 -7.78 -8.45
C TRP A 4 0.46 -8.39 -7.10
N TYR A 5 1.58 -7.95 -6.56
CA TYR A 5 2.05 -8.33 -5.23
C TYR A 5 2.50 -7.09 -4.47
N LEU A 6 2.52 -7.20 -3.14
CA LEU A 6 2.96 -6.12 -2.27
C LEU A 6 4.33 -6.45 -1.67
N LEU A 7 5.25 -5.50 -1.80
CA LEU A 7 6.59 -5.55 -1.21
C LEU A 7 6.69 -4.58 -0.05
N TYR A 8 7.32 -5.05 1.03
CA TYR A 8 7.83 -4.23 2.11
C TYR A 8 9.30 -3.89 1.83
N CYS A 9 9.60 -2.60 1.84
CA CYS A 9 10.88 -2.01 1.53
C CYS A 9 11.43 -1.24 2.72
N LYS A 10 12.75 -1.10 2.79
CA LYS A 10 13.38 -0.30 3.83
C LYS A 10 12.99 1.18 3.67
N ARG A 11 12.72 1.86 4.79
CA ARG A 11 12.45 3.30 4.81
C ARG A 11 13.54 4.07 4.05
N GLY A 12 13.16 4.82 3.02
CA GLY A 12 14.05 5.65 2.20
C GLY A 12 14.66 4.96 0.98
N GLU A 13 14.56 3.63 0.85
CA GLU A 13 15.09 2.89 -0.30
C GLU A 13 14.02 2.52 -1.33
N GLN A 14 12.77 2.96 -1.16
CA GLN A 14 11.65 2.55 -2.02
C GLN A 14 11.84 2.99 -3.48
N LEU A 15 12.23 4.24 -3.70
CA LEU A 15 12.51 4.74 -5.06
C LEU A 15 13.65 3.99 -5.73
N ARG A 16 14.65 3.58 -4.95
CA ARG A 16 15.78 2.80 -5.44
C ARG A 16 15.37 1.37 -5.79
N ALA A 17 14.58 0.73 -4.91
CA ALA A 17 14.03 -0.60 -5.16
C ALA A 17 13.15 -0.59 -6.43
N LYS A 18 12.29 0.41 -6.57
CA LYS A 18 11.48 0.65 -7.77
C LYS A 18 12.35 0.72 -9.03
N GLN A 19 13.38 1.57 -9.04
CA GLN A 19 14.29 1.70 -10.19
C GLN A 19 14.99 0.38 -10.54
N HIS A 20 15.47 -0.37 -9.54
CA HIS A 20 16.11 -1.66 -9.78
C HIS A 20 15.15 -2.69 -10.39
N MET A 21 13.89 -2.69 -9.96
CA MET A 21 12.86 -3.59 -10.49
C MET A 21 12.40 -3.21 -11.88
N GLU A 22 12.23 -1.91 -12.15
CA GLU A 22 11.93 -1.41 -13.49
C GLU A 22 13.04 -1.79 -14.48
N ASN A 23 14.31 -1.71 -14.06
CA ASN A 23 15.45 -2.19 -14.85
C ASN A 23 15.45 -3.71 -15.08
N GLN A 24 14.80 -4.48 -14.21
CA GLN A 24 14.59 -5.93 -14.38
C GLN A 24 13.33 -6.23 -15.22
N GLY A 25 12.65 -5.22 -15.76
CA GLY A 25 11.43 -5.39 -16.55
C GLY A 25 10.18 -5.66 -15.71
N VAL A 26 10.23 -5.43 -14.40
CA VAL A 26 9.08 -5.56 -13.49
C VAL A 26 8.35 -4.24 -13.38
N GLU A 27 7.04 -4.30 -13.60
CA GLU A 27 6.19 -3.13 -13.46
C GLU A 27 5.99 -2.82 -11.99
N CYS A 28 6.29 -1.58 -11.60
CA CYS A 28 6.22 -1.14 -10.22
C CYS A 28 5.25 0.03 -10.09
N PHE A 29 4.42 -0.01 -9.06
CA PHE A 29 3.54 1.07 -8.67
C PHE A 29 3.85 1.49 -7.25
N TYR A 30 4.24 2.75 -7.09
CA TYR A 30 4.54 3.37 -5.81
C TYR A 30 3.70 4.65 -5.73
N PRO A 31 2.54 4.62 -5.06
CA PRO A 31 1.63 5.75 -5.05
C PRO A 31 2.23 6.94 -4.29
N GLN A 32 2.33 8.10 -4.95
CA GLN A 32 2.89 9.33 -4.37
C GLN A 32 2.04 10.56 -4.71
N LEU A 33 1.73 11.38 -3.70
CA LEU A 33 1.11 12.69 -3.89
C LEU A 33 2.17 13.78 -3.98
N GLU A 34 1.97 14.73 -4.89
CA GLU A 34 2.81 15.93 -4.97
C GLU A 34 2.16 17.04 -4.15
N VAL A 35 2.84 17.49 -3.11
CA VAL A 35 2.32 18.43 -2.11
C VAL A 35 3.21 19.67 -2.03
N GLU A 36 2.61 20.85 -1.90
CA GLU A 36 3.37 22.09 -1.67
C GLU A 36 3.67 22.26 -0.18
N LYS A 37 4.92 22.02 0.22
CA LYS A 37 5.39 22.22 1.59
C LYS A 37 6.42 23.35 1.66
N VAL A 38 6.38 24.12 2.74
CA VAL A 38 7.42 25.13 3.02
C VAL A 38 8.62 24.42 3.64
N VAL A 39 9.65 24.18 2.83
CA VAL A 39 10.89 23.54 3.28
C VAL A 39 11.98 24.60 3.37
N ARG A 40 12.51 24.82 4.58
CA ARG A 40 13.55 25.84 4.85
C ARG A 40 13.15 27.24 4.33
N GLY A 41 11.91 27.64 4.60
CA GLY A 41 11.37 28.97 4.25
C GLY A 41 10.99 29.17 2.78
N LYS A 42 11.10 28.15 1.92
CA LYS A 42 10.67 28.22 0.51
C LYS A 42 9.56 27.21 0.22
N LYS A 43 8.52 27.64 -0.48
CA LYS A 43 7.49 26.74 -1.02
C LYS A 43 8.17 25.81 -2.04
N LYS A 44 8.11 24.51 -1.79
CA LYS A 44 8.62 23.47 -2.68
C LYS A 44 7.56 22.41 -2.86
N ARG A 45 7.45 21.91 -4.09
CA ARG A 45 6.70 20.70 -4.38
C ARG A 45 7.53 19.50 -3.92
N VAL A 46 6.97 18.71 -3.03
CA VAL A 46 7.58 17.52 -2.46
C VAL A 46 6.68 16.34 -2.80
N LYS A 47 7.28 15.23 -3.24
CA LYS A 47 6.53 13.99 -3.45
C LYS A 47 6.48 13.20 -2.16
N GLU A 48 5.29 13.04 -1.61
CA GLU A 48 5.05 12.28 -0.41
C GLU A 48 4.38 10.95 -0.76
N PRO A 49 4.95 9.81 -0.35
CA PRO A 49 4.34 8.53 -0.66
C PRO A 49 3.03 8.35 0.10
N LEU A 50 2.03 7.72 -0.49
CA LEU A 50 0.79 7.34 0.19
C LEU A 50 1.05 6.23 1.22
N PHE A 51 1.82 5.22 0.84
CA PHE A 51 2.21 4.10 1.70
C PHE A 51 3.73 3.99 1.79
N PRO A 52 4.35 4.65 2.76
CA PRO A 52 5.80 4.60 2.90
C PRO A 52 6.23 3.18 3.26
N SER A 53 7.31 2.73 2.66
CA SER A 53 7.87 1.38 2.84
C SER A 53 7.12 0.28 2.10
N TYR A 54 6.14 0.63 1.25
CA TYR A 54 5.41 -0.34 0.44
C TYR A 54 5.51 -0.03 -1.04
N ILE A 55 5.67 -1.07 -1.86
CA ILE A 55 5.68 -0.95 -3.32
C ILE A 55 4.83 -2.09 -3.89
N PHE A 56 3.94 -1.76 -4.82
CA PHE A 56 3.22 -2.77 -5.58
C PHE A 56 4.03 -3.17 -6.80
N VAL A 57 4.13 -4.46 -7.07
CA VAL A 57 4.85 -5.00 -8.22
C VAL A 57 3.96 -5.91 -9.03
N ARG A 58 4.00 -5.79 -10.35
CA ARG A 58 3.28 -6.63 -11.30
C ARG A 58 4.25 -7.42 -12.15
N PHE A 59 4.23 -8.74 -11.98
CA PHE A 59 5.08 -9.65 -12.75
C PHE A 59 4.43 -11.03 -12.87
N ASP A 60 4.99 -11.85 -13.75
CA ASP A 60 4.55 -13.23 -14.00
C ASP A 60 5.61 -14.19 -13.45
N TYR A 61 5.40 -14.75 -12.26
CA TYR A 61 6.41 -15.60 -11.63
C TYR A 61 6.78 -16.85 -12.46
N GLU A 62 5.95 -17.26 -13.43
CA GLU A 62 6.20 -18.41 -14.31
C GLU A 62 7.12 -18.06 -15.49
N GLN A 63 7.03 -16.83 -16.01
CA GLN A 63 7.85 -16.35 -17.13
C GLN A 63 9.04 -15.49 -16.67
N GLY A 64 9.01 -15.02 -15.41
CA GLY A 64 10.10 -14.40 -14.67
C GLY A 64 9.72 -13.04 -14.05
N PRO A 65 10.68 -12.38 -13.37
CA PRO A 65 11.64 -12.93 -12.41
C PRO A 65 10.96 -13.64 -11.22
N SER A 66 11.70 -14.48 -10.49
CA SER A 66 11.16 -15.21 -9.33
C SER A 66 10.93 -14.30 -8.12
N PHE A 67 10.08 -14.73 -7.18
CA PHE A 67 9.92 -14.06 -5.89
C PHE A 67 11.26 -13.86 -5.16
N THR A 68 12.16 -14.86 -5.22
CA THR A 68 13.49 -14.78 -4.59
C THR A 68 14.36 -13.72 -5.24
N THR A 69 14.30 -13.59 -6.56
CA THR A 69 15.02 -12.55 -7.31
C THR A 69 14.58 -11.16 -6.87
N LEU A 70 13.26 -10.92 -6.79
CA LEU A 70 12.72 -9.64 -6.38
C LEU A 70 12.94 -9.33 -4.90
N ARG A 71 12.88 -10.34 -4.03
CA ARG A 71 13.26 -10.21 -2.61
C ARG A 71 14.73 -9.83 -2.44
N SER A 72 15.60 -10.30 -3.34
CA SER A 72 17.03 -10.02 -3.31
C SER A 72 17.39 -8.64 -3.87
N THR A 73 16.41 -7.89 -4.38
CA THR A 73 16.62 -6.52 -4.86
C THR A 73 16.96 -5.59 -3.70
N ARG A 74 17.97 -4.75 -3.91
CA ARG A 74 18.42 -3.79 -2.89
C ARG A 74 17.30 -2.83 -2.50
N GLY A 75 17.07 -2.72 -1.20
CA GLY A 75 16.01 -1.89 -0.61
C GLY A 75 14.71 -2.64 -0.35
N VAL A 76 14.61 -3.91 -0.75
CA VAL A 76 13.50 -4.81 -0.41
C VAL A 76 13.82 -5.55 0.88
N VAL A 77 12.81 -5.68 1.74
CA VAL A 77 12.89 -6.47 2.97
C VAL A 77 12.21 -7.82 2.75
N ASP A 78 10.91 -7.80 2.39
CA ASP A 78 10.16 -9.02 2.09
C ASP A 78 8.89 -8.71 1.29
N PHE A 79 8.23 -9.75 0.78
CA PHE A 79 6.85 -9.71 0.33
C PHE A 79 5.89 -9.75 1.52
N ILE A 80 4.74 -9.09 1.36
CA ILE A 80 3.61 -9.32 2.25
C ILE A 80 2.99 -10.68 1.92
N LYS A 81 2.86 -11.50 2.95
CA LYS A 81 2.41 -12.89 2.86
C LYS A 81 1.25 -13.09 3.83
N PHE A 82 0.24 -13.83 3.39
CA PHE A 82 -0.78 -14.40 4.28
C PHE A 82 -0.58 -15.91 4.27
N GLY A 83 0.07 -16.43 5.33
CA GLY A 83 0.56 -17.81 5.37
C GLY A 83 1.92 -17.96 4.69
N ALA A 84 2.10 -19.04 3.92
CA ALA A 84 3.40 -19.41 3.37
C ALA A 84 3.77 -18.68 2.07
N MET A 85 2.79 -18.17 1.32
CA MET A 85 3.01 -17.59 0.00
C MET A 85 2.75 -16.06 -0.02
N PRO A 86 3.46 -15.31 -0.90
CA PRO A 86 3.15 -13.91 -1.17
C PRO A 86 1.68 -13.72 -1.52
N HIS A 87 1.06 -12.73 -0.90
CA HIS A 87 -0.35 -12.44 -1.14
C HIS A 87 -0.52 -11.68 -2.45
N GLU A 88 -1.44 -12.16 -3.28
CA GLU A 88 -1.82 -11.50 -4.53
C GLU A 88 -2.75 -10.32 -4.23
N VAL A 89 -2.37 -9.14 -4.69
CA VAL A 89 -3.19 -7.93 -4.57
C VAL A 89 -4.13 -7.85 -5.75
N GLN A 90 -5.40 -7.53 -5.50
CA GLN A 90 -6.37 -7.37 -6.58
C GLN A 90 -6.08 -6.13 -7.43
N GLY A 91 -6.26 -6.28 -8.75
CA GLY A 91 -6.04 -5.19 -9.72
C GLY A 91 -6.95 -3.98 -9.47
N ASP A 92 -8.15 -4.20 -8.94
CA ASP A 92 -9.11 -3.14 -8.65
C ASP A 92 -8.62 -2.20 -7.54
N LEU A 93 -7.95 -2.74 -6.51
CA LEU A 93 -7.26 -1.91 -5.50
C LEU A 93 -6.19 -1.02 -6.13
N ILE A 94 -5.40 -1.56 -7.05
CA ILE A 94 -4.37 -0.78 -7.75
C ILE A 94 -5.01 0.32 -8.61
N TYR A 95 -6.15 0.03 -9.23
CA TYR A 95 -6.90 1.01 -10.02
C TYR A 95 -7.42 2.15 -9.15
N GLU A 96 -8.04 1.84 -8.01
CA GLU A 96 -8.55 2.85 -7.06
C GLU A 96 -7.41 3.70 -6.49
N LEU A 97 -6.30 3.09 -6.08
CA LEU A 97 -5.12 3.83 -5.60
C LEU A 97 -4.53 4.76 -6.67
N LYS A 98 -4.60 4.39 -7.95
CA LYS A 98 -4.21 5.26 -9.07
C LYS A 98 -5.19 6.42 -9.28
N GLN A 99 -6.48 6.24 -9.01
CA GLN A 99 -7.45 7.33 -9.03
C GLN A 99 -7.21 8.30 -7.87
N ILE A 100 -7.02 7.79 -6.66
CA ILE A 100 -6.68 8.60 -5.48
C ILE A 100 -5.40 9.39 -5.73
N GLU A 101 -4.36 8.76 -6.30
CA GLU A 101 -3.12 9.44 -6.65
C GLU A 101 -3.33 10.62 -7.62
N ARG A 102 -4.27 10.50 -8.56
CA ARG A 102 -4.60 11.56 -9.54
C ARG A 102 -5.47 12.66 -8.95
N GLU A 103 -6.50 12.29 -8.19
CA GLU A 103 -7.49 13.22 -7.66
C GLU A 103 -6.97 14.03 -6.48
N CYS A 104 -6.08 13.43 -5.66
CA CYS A 104 -5.46 14.10 -4.52
C CYS A 104 -4.12 14.78 -4.84
N GLN A 105 -3.76 14.96 -6.11
CA GLN A 105 -2.58 15.78 -6.44
C GLN A 105 -2.76 17.21 -5.95
N GLY A 106 -1.74 17.76 -5.30
CA GLY A 106 -1.77 19.11 -4.72
C GLY A 106 -2.36 19.19 -3.31
N TYR A 107 -3.05 18.14 -2.84
CA TYR A 107 -3.50 18.05 -1.45
C TYR A 107 -2.40 17.42 -0.59
N PRO A 108 -2.07 17.98 0.59
CA PRO A 108 -1.34 17.25 1.61
C PRO A 108 -1.92 15.85 1.78
N VAL A 109 -1.08 14.83 1.98
CA VAL A 109 -1.59 13.44 2.17
C VAL A 109 -2.61 13.36 3.30
N ASP A 110 -2.39 14.18 4.34
CA ASP A 110 -3.26 14.30 5.52
C ASP A 110 -4.61 15.00 5.23
N ASP A 111 -4.71 15.77 4.13
CA ASP A 111 -5.89 16.55 3.74
C ASP A 111 -6.52 16.03 2.42
N CYS A 112 -6.13 14.83 1.96
CA CYS A 112 -6.65 14.25 0.72
C CYS A 112 -8.14 13.92 0.91
N PRO A 113 -9.09 14.50 0.15
CA PRO A 113 -10.53 14.32 0.39
C PRO A 113 -11.03 12.87 0.32
N GLN A 114 -10.31 12.02 -0.41
CA GLN A 114 -10.56 10.58 -0.56
C GLN A 114 -10.08 9.77 0.67
N LEU A 115 -9.15 10.33 1.45
CA LEU A 115 -8.62 9.81 2.71
C LEU A 115 -9.16 10.74 3.81
N CYS A 116 -10.34 10.46 4.35
CA CYS A 116 -11.17 11.41 5.11
C CYS A 116 -10.43 12.33 6.12
N PRO A 117 -10.94 13.55 6.40
CA PRO A 117 -10.22 14.57 7.15
C PRO A 117 -10.44 14.49 8.68
N ASP A 118 -9.53 15.16 9.41
CA ASP A 118 -9.50 15.43 10.85
C ASP A 118 -9.12 14.26 11.80
N TYR A 119 -7.94 13.67 11.59
CA TYR A 119 -7.39 12.70 12.55
C TYR A 119 -6.39 13.32 13.52
N GLN A 120 -6.61 13.09 14.81
CA GLN A 120 -5.58 13.18 15.84
C GLN A 120 -4.92 11.80 16.03
N ALA A 121 -3.69 11.80 16.54
CA ALA A 121 -2.97 10.57 16.88
C ALA A 121 -3.83 9.65 17.77
N GLY A 122 -4.19 8.47 17.27
CA GLY A 122 -5.07 7.51 17.95
C GLY A 122 -6.42 7.23 17.26
N ASP A 123 -6.83 8.05 16.28
CA ASP A 123 -8.16 7.94 15.67
C ASP A 123 -8.27 6.81 14.63
N VAL A 124 -9.47 6.44 14.21
CA VAL A 124 -9.66 5.37 13.23
C VAL A 124 -9.87 5.99 11.84
N VAL A 125 -8.92 5.79 10.91
CA VAL A 125 -9.02 6.24 9.53
C VAL A 125 -9.97 5.36 8.74
N GLU A 126 -10.97 5.99 8.12
CA GLU A 126 -11.93 5.35 7.22
C GLU A 126 -11.75 5.84 5.79
N ILE A 127 -11.73 4.92 4.82
CA ILE A 127 -11.84 5.29 3.41
C ILE A 127 -13.27 5.74 3.16
N CYS A 128 -13.45 6.90 2.55
CA CYS A 128 -14.77 7.50 2.35
C CYS A 128 -15.35 7.29 0.94
N SER A 129 -14.59 6.66 0.05
CA SER A 129 -14.94 6.50 -1.37
C SER A 129 -14.30 5.26 -2.01
N GLY A 130 -14.93 4.75 -3.06
CA GLY A 130 -14.50 3.51 -3.75
C GLY A 130 -15.13 2.26 -3.14
N GLN A 131 -14.82 1.07 -3.70
CA GLN A 131 -15.37 -0.20 -3.20
C GLN A 131 -14.82 -0.58 -1.82
N PHE A 132 -13.76 0.09 -1.39
CA PHE A 132 -13.17 -0.02 -0.05
C PHE A 132 -13.69 1.06 0.91
N ALA A 133 -14.74 1.79 0.55
CA ALA A 133 -15.38 2.71 1.49
C ALA A 133 -15.87 1.95 2.75
N GLY A 134 -15.56 2.46 3.94
CA GLY A 134 -15.92 1.82 5.21
C GLY A 134 -14.82 1.01 5.91
N ILE A 135 -13.64 0.86 5.30
CA ILE A 135 -12.50 0.16 5.93
C ILE A 135 -11.88 1.05 7.02
N LYS A 136 -11.89 0.55 8.26
CA LYS A 136 -11.42 1.24 9.47
C LYS A 136 -10.00 0.80 9.88
N ALA A 137 -9.07 1.74 9.98
CA ALA A 137 -7.68 1.53 10.37
C ALA A 137 -7.25 2.38 11.57
N VAL A 138 -6.58 1.81 12.57
CA VAL A 138 -6.11 2.59 13.74
C VAL A 138 -4.95 3.49 13.33
N TYR A 139 -5.18 4.80 13.38
CA TYR A 139 -4.20 5.87 13.20
C TYR A 139 -3.30 5.93 14.42
N HIS A 140 -2.01 5.67 14.24
CA HIS A 140 -0.99 6.18 15.16
C HIS A 140 -0.26 7.35 14.46
N GLU A 141 0.36 8.23 15.24
CA GLU A 141 0.99 9.53 14.87
C GLU A 141 1.56 9.66 13.45
N LYS A 142 1.75 10.93 13.01
CA LYS A 142 2.35 11.53 11.78
C LYS A 142 3.38 10.75 10.92
N ASP A 143 3.82 9.58 11.34
CA ASP A 143 4.73 8.70 10.67
C ASP A 143 4.04 7.73 9.70
N GLY A 144 4.83 7.19 8.79
CA GLY A 144 4.39 6.30 7.72
C GLY A 144 3.77 4.96 8.13
N GLU A 145 3.87 4.62 9.40
CA GLU A 145 3.54 3.32 9.95
C GLU A 145 2.03 3.06 10.03
N ALA A 146 1.22 4.09 10.34
CA ALA A 146 -0.23 3.94 10.36
C ALA A 146 -0.82 3.69 8.96
N ARG A 147 -0.28 4.37 7.94
CA ARG A 147 -0.69 4.15 6.54
C ARG A 147 -0.34 2.76 6.05
N SER A 148 0.76 2.20 6.58
CA SER A 148 1.15 0.82 6.36
C SER A 148 0.13 -0.17 6.90
N ILE A 149 -0.42 0.08 8.10
CA ILE A 149 -1.47 -0.74 8.71
C ILE A 149 -2.77 -0.67 7.89
N MET A 150 -3.18 0.54 7.50
CA MET A 150 -4.36 0.75 6.65
C MET A 150 -4.27 -0.04 5.34
N LEU A 151 -3.10 0.01 4.67
CA LEU A 151 -2.90 -0.76 3.44
C LEU A 151 -3.03 -2.28 3.65
N VAL A 152 -2.47 -2.80 4.73
CA VAL A 152 -2.59 -4.22 5.06
C VAL A 152 -4.06 -4.59 5.29
N GLN A 153 -4.84 -3.73 5.95
CA GLN A 153 -6.28 -3.95 6.13
C GLN A 153 -7.06 -3.95 4.82
N MET A 154 -6.81 -2.98 3.93
CA MET A 154 -7.40 -2.92 2.59
C MET A 154 -7.13 -4.20 1.79
N ILE A 155 -5.93 -4.76 1.93
CA ILE A 155 -5.56 -6.01 1.23
C ILE A 155 -6.19 -7.23 1.92
N SER A 156 -6.29 -7.24 3.25
CA SER A 156 -6.83 -8.38 4.01
C SER A 156 -8.35 -8.55 3.91
N GLN A 157 -9.13 -7.46 3.84
CA GLN A 157 -10.59 -7.53 3.82
C GLN A 157 -11.17 -8.01 2.48
N VAL A 158 -10.37 -8.05 1.42
CA VAL A 158 -10.77 -8.64 0.13
C VAL A 158 -10.74 -10.17 0.16
N VAL A 159 -10.25 -10.78 1.24
CA VAL A 159 -10.48 -12.20 1.50
C VAL A 159 -11.74 -12.32 2.35
N PRO A 160 -12.93 -12.61 1.78
CA PRO A 160 -13.98 -13.21 2.58
C PRO A 160 -13.42 -14.55 3.04
N VAL A 161 -12.91 -14.60 4.27
CA VAL A 161 -12.57 -15.87 4.91
C VAL A 161 -13.91 -16.56 5.16
N SER A 162 -14.34 -17.37 4.19
CA SER A 162 -15.39 -18.35 4.38
C SER A 162 -14.85 -19.40 5.33
N ILE A 163 -15.01 -19.17 6.64
CA ILE A 163 -14.80 -20.21 7.64
C ILE A 163 -15.97 -21.18 7.48
N GLU A 164 -15.70 -22.43 7.12
CA GLU A 164 -16.70 -23.49 7.17
C GLU A 164 -17.24 -23.61 8.60
N ASN A 165 -18.54 -23.41 8.78
CA ASN A 165 -19.26 -23.49 10.05
C ASN A 165 -19.40 -24.94 10.59
N ALA A 166 -18.42 -25.81 10.34
CA ALA A 166 -18.43 -27.19 10.83
C ALA A 166 -17.79 -27.35 12.23
N ALA A 167 -17.10 -26.33 12.76
CA ALA A 167 -16.36 -26.43 14.02
C ALA A 167 -16.93 -25.60 15.19
N LEU A 168 -18.02 -24.83 15.01
CA LEU A 168 -18.69 -24.13 16.09
C LEU A 168 -19.74 -25.03 16.75
N ALA A 169 -19.28 -26.04 17.48
CA ALA A 169 -20.10 -26.71 18.48
C ALA A 169 -20.15 -25.82 19.73
N ALA A 170 -21.15 -24.94 19.83
CA ALA A 170 -21.54 -24.37 21.10
C ALA A 170 -22.15 -25.49 21.95
N ARG A 171 -21.42 -25.95 22.97
CA ARG A 171 -22.02 -26.72 24.06
C ARG A 171 -22.19 -25.78 25.25
N ILE A 172 -23.46 -25.60 25.59
CA ILE A 172 -24.06 -24.87 26.71
C ILE A 172 -23.48 -25.38 28.04
#